data_AF-A0A7J3WP49-F1
#
_entry.id   AF-A0A7J3WP49-F1
#
_cell.length_a   1.000
_cell.length_b   1.000
_cell.length_c   1.000
_cell.angle_alpha   90.00
_cell.angle_beta   90.00
_cell.angle_gamma   90.00
#
_symmetry.space_group_name_H-M   'P 1'
#
loop_
_entity.id
_entity.type
_entity.pdbx_description
1 polymer ?
#
loop_
_entity_poly.entity_id
_entity_poly.type
_entity_poly.pdbx_seq_one_letter_code
_entity_poly.pdbx_strand_id
1 'polypeptide(L)'
;MLLHVNYYAKGSEISLRTSSSILGLMYKKIYSIGIVIVMMATLVAGCASGEDDAEPTTLPPKEVAIDGIVTQDEYEGSMELNSRLTLYWRTAGENIVMALVGDTDGMVSIGFDPSVGMKDADMVIAWIEDGALSIFDCYGTGASGPHPKDADLGGQDDILEAAGSESGGVTTVEFMRPLAASDDYDKDIATDGPTTLIWAYSGSDSFTAQHSSRGSATLEI
;
A
#
# COMPACT_ATOMS: atom_id res chain seq x y z
N MET A 1 -23.05 11.68 -34.01
CA MET A 1 -24.44 12.17 -34.06
C MET A 1 -25.15 11.67 -32.81
N LEU A 2 -25.85 12.52 -32.07
CA LEU A 2 -26.41 12.17 -30.75
C LEU A 2 -27.55 11.14 -30.88
N LEU A 3 -27.70 10.27 -29.87
CA LEU A 3 -28.99 9.66 -29.57
C LEU A 3 -29.80 10.64 -28.71
N HIS A 4 -31.06 10.86 -29.08
CA HIS A 4 -32.09 11.30 -28.15
C HIS A 4 -33.09 10.15 -27.97
N VAL A 5 -33.40 9.83 -26.72
CA VAL A 5 -34.43 8.85 -26.35
C VAL A 5 -35.49 9.59 -25.53
N ASN A 6 -36.69 9.72 -26.08
CA ASN A 6 -37.84 10.33 -25.39
C ASN A 6 -38.90 9.26 -25.15
N TYR A 7 -39.26 9.06 -23.88
CA TYR A 7 -40.37 8.20 -23.48
C TYR A 7 -41.60 9.04 -23.16
N TYR A 8 -42.75 8.66 -23.72
CA TYR A 8 -44.07 9.16 -23.31
C TYR A 8 -45.02 7.99 -23.10
N ALA A 9 -45.79 8.02 -22.01
CA ALA A 9 -46.60 6.89 -21.58
C ALA A 9 -48.10 7.24 -21.52
N LYS A 10 -48.88 6.65 -22.43
CA LYS A 10 -50.20 6.07 -22.10
C LYS A 10 -50.53 5.00 -23.13
N GLY A 11 -50.85 3.80 -22.66
CA GLY A 11 -50.69 2.59 -23.47
C GLY A 11 -51.92 2.14 -24.26
N SER A 12 -51.64 1.55 -25.42
CA SER A 12 -52.20 0.25 -25.82
C SER A 12 -51.28 -0.37 -26.88
N GLU A 13 -50.39 -1.29 -26.46
CA GLU A 13 -49.35 -1.96 -27.29
C GLU A 13 -48.25 -0.97 -27.77
N ILE A 14 -47.02 -1.35 -28.17
CA ILE A 14 -46.47 -2.60 -28.75
C ILE A 14 -45.16 -3.06 -28.05
N SER A 15 -44.88 -4.36 -28.17
CA SER A 15 -43.67 -5.12 -27.78
C SER A 15 -42.29 -4.51 -28.09
N LEU A 16 -41.29 -4.85 -27.25
CA LEU A 16 -39.93 -5.17 -27.72
C LEU A 16 -39.25 -6.23 -26.83
N ARG A 17 -38.24 -6.94 -27.37
CA ARG A 17 -37.50 -8.03 -26.69
C ARG A 17 -36.16 -7.53 -26.12
N THR A 18 -35.75 -8.12 -24.99
CA THR A 18 -34.34 -8.47 -24.71
C THR A 18 -34.27 -9.84 -24.03
N SER A 19 -33.09 -10.47 -24.04
CA SER A 19 -32.84 -11.84 -23.56
C SER A 19 -31.93 -11.83 -22.35
N SER A 20 -32.15 -12.73 -21.39
CA SER A 20 -31.15 -13.07 -20.37
C SER A 20 -31.38 -14.49 -19.84
N SER A 21 -30.27 -15.17 -19.52
CA SER A 21 -30.16 -16.40 -18.71
C SER A 21 -31.05 -17.62 -19.04
N ILE A 22 -30.39 -18.76 -19.29
CA ILE A 22 -30.26 -19.80 -18.24
C ILE A 22 -29.17 -20.81 -18.65
N LEU A 23 -28.39 -21.22 -17.66
CA LEU A 23 -27.30 -22.19 -17.80
C LEU A 23 -27.86 -23.62 -17.82
N GLY A 24 -27.41 -24.45 -18.76
CA GLY A 24 -27.55 -25.91 -18.70
C GLY A 24 -28.49 -26.57 -19.73
N LEU A 25 -27.87 -27.21 -20.73
CA LEU A 25 -28.29 -28.54 -21.24
C LEU A 25 -27.28 -29.18 -22.22
N MET A 26 -26.25 -28.45 -22.68
CA MET A 26 -25.38 -28.83 -23.80
C MET A 26 -24.29 -29.90 -23.51
N TYR A 27 -24.37 -30.66 -22.40
CA TYR A 27 -23.35 -31.64 -22.02
C TYR A 27 -23.80 -33.12 -22.07
N LYS A 28 -24.87 -33.44 -22.83
CA LYS A 28 -25.43 -34.81 -22.83
C LYS A 28 -26.03 -35.31 -24.14
N LYS A 29 -25.34 -35.11 -25.27
CA LYS A 29 -25.57 -35.89 -26.51
C LYS A 29 -24.37 -35.82 -27.46
N ILE A 30 -24.17 -36.91 -28.22
CA ILE A 30 -23.16 -37.09 -29.27
C ILE A 30 -21.71 -37.09 -28.76
N TYR A 31 -21.20 -38.27 -28.41
CA TYR A 31 -20.19 -38.95 -29.24
C TYR A 31 -20.12 -40.44 -28.85
N SER A 32 -20.47 -41.30 -29.80
CA SER A 32 -20.45 -42.77 -29.71
C SER A 32 -20.46 -43.31 -31.14
N ILE A 33 -19.92 -44.51 -31.37
CA ILE A 33 -19.46 -45.04 -32.69
C ILE A 33 -18.11 -44.40 -33.08
N GLY A 34 -17.02 -45.15 -33.35
CA GLY A 34 -16.86 -46.61 -33.23
C GLY A 34 -15.42 -47.14 -33.46
N ILE A 35 -15.13 -48.28 -32.84
CA ILE A 35 -13.99 -49.24 -32.98
C ILE A 35 -13.66 -49.53 -34.47
N VAL A 36 -12.47 -49.92 -34.99
CA VAL A 36 -11.35 -50.84 -34.60
C VAL A 36 -10.09 -50.47 -35.46
N ILE A 37 -8.82 -50.88 -35.24
CA ILE A 37 -8.17 -51.81 -34.29
C ILE A 37 -7.12 -51.04 -33.42
N VAL A 38 -5.82 -51.34 -33.17
CA VAL A 38 -4.78 -52.35 -33.56
C VAL A 38 -3.90 -52.66 -32.31
N MET A 39 -3.24 -53.83 -32.21
CA MET A 39 -2.22 -54.13 -31.17
C MET A 39 -0.79 -53.96 -31.70
N MET A 40 0.11 -53.37 -30.90
CA MET A 40 1.52 -53.77 -30.90
C MET A 40 2.13 -53.54 -29.50
N ALA A 41 2.55 -54.61 -28.83
CA ALA A 41 3.17 -54.53 -27.51
C ALA A 41 4.70 -54.58 -27.66
N THR A 42 5.37 -53.48 -27.31
CA THR A 42 6.83 -53.42 -27.20
C THR A 42 7.21 -53.33 -25.72
N LEU A 43 7.86 -54.36 -25.19
CA LEU A 43 8.50 -54.24 -23.87
C LEU A 43 9.66 -53.25 -23.97
N VAL A 44 9.68 -52.27 -23.06
CA VAL A 44 10.91 -51.60 -22.63
C VAL A 44 11.00 -51.83 -21.13
N ALA A 45 12.02 -52.57 -20.69
CA ALA A 45 12.36 -52.66 -19.29
C ALA A 45 13.18 -51.41 -18.93
N GLY A 46 12.72 -50.64 -17.96
CA GLY A 46 13.40 -49.43 -17.49
C GLY A 46 12.96 -49.09 -16.08
N CYS A 47 13.79 -49.42 -15.09
CA CYS A 47 13.58 -48.98 -13.73
C CYS A 47 14.08 -47.54 -13.59
N ALA A 48 13.19 -46.61 -13.28
CA ALA A 48 13.53 -45.28 -12.78
C ALA A 48 12.48 -44.88 -11.75
N SER A 49 12.84 -44.91 -10.47
CA SER A 49 12.13 -44.20 -9.42
C SER A 49 12.44 -42.71 -9.58
N GLY A 50 11.48 -41.97 -10.11
CA GLY A 50 11.47 -40.51 -10.08
C GLY A 50 10.28 -40.08 -9.23
N GLU A 51 10.52 -39.78 -7.96
CA GLU A 51 9.62 -38.94 -7.20
C GLU A 51 9.71 -37.53 -7.79
N ASP A 52 8.59 -37.00 -8.25
CA ASP A 52 8.49 -35.69 -8.93
C ASP A 52 8.43 -34.58 -7.87
N ASP A 53 9.51 -34.47 -7.10
CA ASP A 53 9.72 -33.46 -6.06
C ASP A 53 9.94 -32.09 -6.73
N ALA A 54 8.84 -31.51 -7.22
CA ALA A 54 8.79 -30.16 -7.75
C ALA A 54 9.08 -29.15 -6.63
N GLU A 55 10.36 -28.81 -6.49
CA GLU A 55 10.86 -27.80 -5.55
C GLU A 55 10.04 -26.50 -5.69
N PRO A 56 9.43 -26.00 -4.59
CA PRO A 56 8.54 -24.84 -4.67
C PRO A 56 9.34 -23.63 -5.10
N THR A 57 9.13 -23.20 -6.35
CA THR A 57 9.87 -22.08 -6.96
C THR A 57 9.44 -20.76 -6.34
N THR A 58 10.00 -20.45 -5.17
CA THR A 58 9.86 -19.15 -4.53
C THR A 58 10.39 -18.09 -5.48
N LEU A 59 9.51 -17.19 -5.94
CA LEU A 59 9.94 -16.01 -6.67
C LEU A 59 10.90 -15.21 -5.76
N PRO A 60 11.91 -14.52 -6.33
CA PRO A 60 12.71 -13.59 -5.54
C PRO A 60 11.79 -12.55 -4.89
N PRO A 61 12.12 -12.03 -3.69
CA PRO A 61 11.35 -10.96 -3.07
C PRO A 61 11.13 -9.81 -4.05
N LYS A 62 9.88 -9.33 -4.15
CA LYS A 62 9.54 -8.17 -4.98
C LYS A 62 10.32 -6.97 -4.44
N GLU A 63 11.12 -6.30 -5.25
CA GLU A 63 11.74 -5.02 -4.90
C GLU A 63 10.64 -3.97 -4.62
N VAL A 64 10.88 -3.05 -3.68
CA VAL A 64 9.92 -2.00 -3.34
C VAL A 64 9.98 -0.92 -4.42
N ALA A 65 8.86 -0.57 -5.03
CA ALA A 65 8.74 0.67 -5.77
C ALA A 65 8.33 1.79 -4.81
N ILE A 66 9.02 2.94 -4.89
CA ILE A 66 8.59 4.19 -4.25
C ILE A 66 7.98 5.02 -5.39
N ASP A 67 6.71 4.75 -5.71
CA ASP A 67 6.00 5.38 -6.84
C ASP A 67 4.65 6.01 -6.47
N GLY A 68 4.28 5.95 -5.18
CA GLY A 68 3.05 6.47 -4.59
C GLY A 68 1.89 5.47 -4.61
N ILE A 69 2.14 4.18 -4.86
CA ILE A 69 1.11 3.14 -5.03
C ILE A 69 1.47 1.84 -4.29
N VAL A 70 1.11 1.74 -3.02
CA VAL A 70 1.21 0.51 -2.23
C VAL A 70 0.50 -0.67 -2.92
N THR A 71 1.27 -1.68 -3.38
CA THR A 71 0.72 -2.90 -3.99
C THR A 71 0.89 -4.15 -3.12
N GLN A 72 0.33 -5.28 -3.57
CA GLN A 72 0.41 -6.55 -2.87
C GLN A 72 1.87 -7.07 -2.81
N ASP A 73 2.26 -7.63 -1.66
CA ASP A 73 3.56 -8.26 -1.39
C ASP A 73 4.79 -7.32 -1.51
N GLU A 74 4.54 -6.01 -1.57
CA GLU A 74 5.53 -4.93 -1.67
C GLU A 74 6.15 -4.52 -0.34
N TYR A 75 5.39 -4.61 0.75
CA TYR A 75 5.85 -4.35 2.11
C TYR A 75 5.86 -5.67 2.90
N GLU A 76 6.71 -5.77 3.92
CA GLU A 76 6.83 -7.00 4.73
C GLU A 76 5.93 -6.98 5.97
N GLY A 77 5.59 -5.78 6.47
CA GLY A 77 4.61 -5.58 7.52
C GLY A 77 3.66 -4.44 7.24
N SER A 78 2.52 -4.42 7.95
CA SER A 78 1.55 -3.32 7.92
C SER A 78 0.74 -3.26 9.23
N MET A 79 0.21 -2.08 9.54
CA MET A 79 -0.53 -1.80 10.76
C MET A 79 -1.60 -0.73 10.53
N GLU A 80 -2.86 -1.03 10.86
CA GLU A 80 -3.91 -0.02 10.98
C GLU A 80 -3.61 0.87 12.19
N LEU A 81 -3.12 2.09 11.95
CA LEU A 81 -2.86 3.09 13.00
C LEU A 81 -4.18 3.65 13.55
N ASN A 82 -5.16 3.85 12.66
CA ASN A 82 -6.59 3.84 12.99
C ASN A 82 -7.43 3.43 11.76
N SER A 83 -8.75 3.48 11.87
CA SER A 83 -9.68 3.15 10.78
C SER A 83 -9.67 4.09 9.55
N ARG A 84 -8.70 5.00 9.44
CA ARG A 84 -8.47 5.92 8.31
C ARG A 84 -6.99 6.13 7.99
N LEU A 85 -6.07 5.40 8.63
CA LEU A 85 -4.63 5.53 8.38
C LEU A 85 -3.94 4.19 8.62
N THR A 86 -3.26 3.68 7.60
CA THR A 86 -2.48 2.44 7.66
C THR A 86 -1.02 2.72 7.36
N LEU A 87 -0.14 2.20 8.20
CA LEU A 87 1.31 2.17 7.98
C LEU A 87 1.69 0.85 7.29
N TYR A 88 2.61 0.91 6.34
CA TYR A 88 3.31 -0.24 5.77
C TYR A 88 4.81 -0.02 5.92
N TRP A 89 5.60 -1.11 6.02
CA TRP A 89 7.06 -1.01 6.10
C TRP A 89 7.80 -2.19 5.46
N ARG A 90 9.04 -1.93 5.04
CA ARG A 90 10.06 -2.95 4.75
C ARG A 90 11.47 -2.42 5.02
N THR A 91 12.29 -3.25 5.64
CA THR A 91 13.74 -3.06 5.80
C THR A 91 14.50 -3.24 4.49
N ALA A 92 15.41 -2.32 4.19
CA ALA A 92 16.15 -2.21 2.93
C ALA A 92 17.65 -2.04 3.20
N GLY A 93 18.26 -3.04 3.82
CA GLY A 93 19.66 -2.99 4.25
C GLY A 93 19.80 -2.16 5.53
N GLU A 94 20.46 -1.01 5.44
CA GLU A 94 20.62 -0.04 6.55
C GLU A 94 19.48 1.00 6.58
N ASN A 95 18.52 0.91 5.64
CA ASN A 95 17.38 1.80 5.51
C ASN A 95 16.04 1.11 5.84
N ILE A 96 14.99 1.89 6.03
CA ILE A 96 13.60 1.43 6.05
C ILE A 96 12.79 2.23 5.03
N VAL A 97 11.96 1.52 4.26
CA VAL A 97 10.95 2.11 3.37
C VAL A 97 9.60 1.99 4.08
N MET A 98 8.87 3.10 4.18
CA MET A 98 7.54 3.15 4.78
C MET A 98 6.51 3.70 3.80
N ALA A 99 5.24 3.33 4.00
CA ALA A 99 4.11 3.98 3.37
C ALA A 99 3.03 4.36 4.39
N LEU A 100 2.47 5.56 4.25
CA LEU A 100 1.27 6.01 4.93
C LEU A 100 0.13 6.09 3.91
N VAL A 101 -0.90 5.27 4.09
CA VAL A 101 -2.14 5.31 3.30
C VAL A 101 -3.25 5.87 4.17
N GLY A 102 -3.66 7.11 3.92
CA GLY A 102 -4.67 7.83 4.68
C GLY A 102 -5.97 8.00 3.89
N ASP A 103 -7.11 7.61 4.47
CA ASP A 103 -8.44 8.08 4.05
C ASP A 103 -8.55 9.56 4.45
N THR A 104 -8.10 10.43 3.56
CA THR A 104 -8.08 11.89 3.65
C THR A 104 -7.78 12.46 2.25
N ASP A 105 -8.09 13.74 2.03
CA ASP A 105 -7.51 14.53 0.95
C ASP A 105 -6.64 15.59 1.68
N GLY A 106 -5.33 15.35 1.83
CA GLY A 106 -4.40 16.21 2.57
C GLY A 106 -3.43 15.49 3.53
N MET A 107 -2.87 16.24 4.50
CA MET A 107 -1.71 15.82 5.28
C MET A 107 -1.83 14.48 6.02
N VAL A 108 -0.80 13.64 5.89
CA VAL A 108 -0.48 12.47 6.72
C VAL A 108 0.89 12.66 7.36
N SER A 109 1.09 12.07 8.55
CA SER A 109 2.35 12.19 9.29
C SER A 109 2.58 11.03 10.26
N ILE A 110 3.86 10.72 10.47
CA ILE A 110 4.39 9.77 11.44
C ILE A 110 5.54 10.42 12.20
N GLY A 111 5.78 9.99 13.44
CA GLY A 111 6.97 10.38 14.19
C GLY A 111 7.40 9.31 15.18
N PHE A 112 8.69 9.31 15.49
CA PHE A 112 9.41 8.22 16.16
C PHE A 112 9.90 8.66 17.54
N ASP A 113 9.82 7.76 18.52
CA ASP A 113 10.27 7.89 19.91
C ASP A 113 10.08 9.27 20.62
N PRO A 114 8.85 9.84 20.62
CA PRO A 114 8.53 11.04 21.40
C PRO A 114 8.67 10.82 22.91
N SER A 115 9.23 11.81 23.61
CA SER A 115 9.27 11.83 25.07
C SER A 115 7.93 12.20 25.71
N VAL A 116 7.15 13.11 25.09
CA VAL A 116 5.79 13.46 25.53
C VAL A 116 4.98 14.20 24.45
N GLY A 117 3.89 13.59 23.98
CA GLY A 117 3.08 14.17 22.90
C GLY A 117 3.88 14.20 21.61
N MET A 118 4.09 15.39 21.04
CA MET A 118 5.01 15.59 19.92
C MET A 118 6.46 15.89 20.37
N LYS A 119 6.74 16.04 21.67
CA LYS A 119 8.06 16.49 22.12
C LYS A 119 9.12 15.41 21.89
N ASP A 120 10.25 15.84 21.35
CA ASP A 120 11.44 15.05 21.02
C ASP A 120 11.21 13.97 19.95
N ALA A 121 10.11 14.04 19.20
CA ALA A 121 9.90 13.20 18.04
C ALA A 121 10.73 13.69 16.84
N ASP A 122 11.44 12.76 16.23
CA ASP A 122 11.75 12.72 14.79
C ASP A 122 10.42 12.55 14.04
N MET A 123 10.13 13.31 12.97
CA MET A 123 8.83 13.29 12.29
C MET A 123 8.90 13.51 10.78
N VAL A 124 8.23 12.65 10.02
CA VAL A 124 7.94 12.86 8.60
C VAL A 124 6.51 13.40 8.44
N ILE A 125 6.38 14.56 7.80
CA ILE A 125 5.09 15.26 7.56
C ILE A 125 4.92 15.48 6.06
N ALA A 126 3.80 15.02 5.49
CA ALA A 126 3.61 14.98 4.05
C ALA A 126 2.16 15.22 3.57
N TRP A 127 1.99 15.78 2.38
CA TRP A 127 0.71 15.96 1.67
C TRP A 127 0.91 16.10 0.14
N ILE A 128 -0.17 16.10 -0.64
CA ILE A 128 -0.12 16.28 -2.10
C ILE A 128 -0.78 17.60 -2.49
N GLU A 129 -0.02 18.61 -2.93
CA GLU A 129 -0.54 19.91 -3.36
C GLU A 129 -0.35 20.08 -4.88
N ASP A 130 -1.41 20.48 -5.59
CA ASP A 130 -1.45 20.60 -7.07
C ASP A 130 -0.92 19.35 -7.85
N GLY A 131 -0.98 18.17 -7.21
CA GLY A 131 -0.48 16.91 -7.77
C GLY A 131 1.02 16.65 -7.59
N ALA A 132 1.69 17.41 -6.71
CA ALA A 132 3.08 17.20 -6.31
C ALA A 132 3.19 16.87 -4.81
N LEU A 133 4.12 15.96 -4.47
CA LEU A 133 4.42 15.64 -3.07
C LEU A 133 5.12 16.83 -2.40
N SER A 134 4.54 17.28 -1.29
CA SER A 134 5.26 18.03 -0.25
C SER A 134 5.56 17.06 0.89
N ILE A 135 6.82 16.85 1.22
CA ILE A 135 7.29 15.98 2.30
C ILE A 135 8.46 16.66 3.01
N PHE A 136 8.50 16.56 4.34
CA PHE A 136 9.53 17.20 5.17
C PHE A 136 9.92 16.36 6.37
N ASP A 137 11.23 16.33 6.65
CA ASP A 137 11.85 15.83 7.87
C ASP A 137 11.83 16.92 8.95
N CYS A 138 11.39 16.61 10.18
CA CYS A 138 10.95 17.60 11.18
C CYS A 138 11.03 17.14 12.65
N TYR A 139 11.59 17.98 13.52
CA TYR A 139 11.77 17.69 14.94
C TYR A 139 10.78 18.39 15.85
N GLY A 140 10.03 17.61 16.63
CA GLY A 140 9.05 18.11 17.60
C GLY A 140 9.67 18.78 18.83
N THR A 141 9.93 20.09 18.77
CA THR A 141 10.54 20.85 19.89
C THR A 141 9.67 20.96 21.17
N GLY A 142 8.38 20.58 21.10
CA GLY A 142 7.41 20.73 22.18
C GLY A 142 6.24 19.76 22.07
N ALA A 143 5.53 19.54 23.19
CA ALA A 143 4.49 18.49 23.29
C ALA A 143 3.29 18.68 22.35
N SER A 144 3.12 19.88 21.80
CA SER A 144 2.15 20.24 20.76
C SER A 144 2.83 21.06 19.64
N GLY A 145 4.09 20.74 19.33
CA GLY A 145 4.97 21.54 18.49
C GLY A 145 5.57 22.77 19.19
N PRO A 146 6.22 23.68 18.43
CA PRO A 146 6.39 23.62 16.98
C PRO A 146 7.32 22.48 16.54
N HIS A 147 7.18 22.08 15.28
CA HIS A 147 7.98 21.07 14.60
C HIS A 147 8.63 21.71 13.36
N PRO A 148 9.69 22.53 13.53
CA PRO A 148 10.49 23.01 12.40
C PRO A 148 11.19 21.84 11.69
N LYS A 149 11.75 22.10 10.52
CA LYS A 149 12.60 21.14 9.82
C LYS A 149 13.96 21.02 10.49
N ASP A 150 14.64 19.90 10.25
CA ASP A 150 15.86 19.60 11.01
C ASP A 150 17.04 20.41 10.45
N ALA A 151 17.08 20.59 9.14
CA ALA A 151 17.87 21.61 8.47
C ALA A 151 17.63 23.07 8.95
N ASP A 152 16.44 23.42 9.46
CA ASP A 152 16.18 24.75 10.07
C ASP A 152 16.70 24.85 11.52
N LEU A 153 16.92 23.70 12.19
CA LEU A 153 17.59 23.61 13.49
C LEU A 153 19.11 23.48 13.38
N GLY A 154 19.61 23.06 12.23
CA GLY A 154 21.04 22.84 11.93
C GLY A 154 21.46 21.37 11.84
N GLY A 155 20.49 20.46 11.81
CA GLY A 155 20.65 19.07 11.40
C GLY A 155 20.49 18.89 9.89
N GLN A 156 20.08 17.70 9.48
CA GLN A 156 20.01 17.25 8.09
C GLN A 156 18.56 17.14 7.55
N ASP A 157 18.37 16.35 6.49
CA ASP A 157 17.10 15.99 5.85
C ASP A 157 17.36 14.60 5.26
N ASP A 158 16.95 13.55 5.97
CA ASP A 158 17.37 12.17 5.71
C ASP A 158 16.29 11.32 5.03
N ILE A 159 15.34 11.99 4.38
CA ILE A 159 14.46 11.41 3.38
C ILE A 159 15.27 11.16 2.09
N LEU A 160 15.73 9.92 1.92
CA LEU A 160 16.62 9.50 0.83
C LEU A 160 15.90 9.40 -0.52
N GLU A 161 14.64 8.98 -0.49
CA GLU A 161 13.75 8.85 -1.65
C GLU A 161 12.30 8.95 -1.17
N ALA A 162 11.42 9.59 -1.95
CA ALA A 162 10.00 9.69 -1.62
C ALA A 162 9.11 9.86 -2.86
N ALA A 163 7.90 9.31 -2.78
CA ALA A 163 6.84 9.46 -3.76
C ALA A 163 5.48 9.55 -3.07
N GLY A 164 4.46 9.96 -3.80
CA GLY A 164 3.12 10.05 -3.25
C GLY A 164 2.07 10.33 -4.30
N SER A 165 0.84 9.93 -4.01
CA SER A 165 -0.31 10.13 -4.87
C SER A 165 -1.54 10.51 -4.03
N GLU A 166 -2.47 11.24 -4.64
CA GLU A 166 -3.78 11.48 -4.03
C GLU A 166 -4.87 11.22 -5.07
N SER A 167 -5.86 10.42 -4.71
CA SER A 167 -6.93 10.03 -5.62
C SER A 167 -8.18 9.54 -4.89
N GLY A 168 -9.15 10.44 -4.70
CA GLY A 168 -10.54 10.09 -4.37
C GLY A 168 -10.79 9.83 -2.90
N GLY A 169 -10.34 10.74 -2.02
CA GLY A 169 -10.42 10.58 -0.57
C GLY A 169 -9.28 9.75 0.02
N VAL A 170 -8.20 9.53 -0.73
CA VAL A 170 -7.03 8.78 -0.26
C VAL A 170 -5.74 9.47 -0.67
N THR A 171 -4.94 9.85 0.32
CA THR A 171 -3.55 10.30 0.20
C THR A 171 -2.62 9.14 0.53
N THR A 172 -1.72 8.81 -0.39
CA THR A 172 -0.64 7.82 -0.19
C THR A 172 0.70 8.54 -0.23
N VAL A 173 1.54 8.32 0.77
CA VAL A 173 2.92 8.81 0.81
C VAL A 173 3.86 7.67 1.12
N GLU A 174 4.91 7.52 0.31
CA GLU A 174 5.96 6.51 0.43
C GLU A 174 7.31 7.20 0.58
N PHE A 175 8.14 6.75 1.51
CA PHE A 175 9.46 7.33 1.73
C PHE A 175 10.48 6.29 2.25
N MET A 176 11.76 6.54 1.97
CA MET A 176 12.89 5.79 2.51
C MET A 176 13.76 6.71 3.38
N ARG A 177 14.14 6.24 4.58
CA ARG A 177 15.14 6.88 5.44
C ARG A 177 16.08 5.85 6.10
N PRO A 178 17.21 6.24 6.68
CA PRO A 178 18.06 5.34 7.48
C PRO A 178 17.30 4.69 8.65
N LEU A 179 17.77 3.52 9.11
CA LEU A 179 17.31 2.89 10.35
C LEU A 179 18.00 3.48 11.61
N ALA A 180 19.15 4.13 11.44
CA ALA A 180 19.96 4.70 12.52
C ALA A 180 20.00 6.23 12.42
N ALA A 181 20.04 6.90 13.56
CA ALA A 181 20.10 8.35 13.67
C ALA A 181 21.38 8.96 13.05
N SER A 182 21.24 10.07 12.32
CA SER A 182 22.35 10.85 11.76
C SER A 182 22.85 11.93 12.72
N ASP A 183 21.93 12.65 13.38
CA ASP A 183 22.26 13.76 14.28
C ASP A 183 21.43 13.82 15.59
N ASP A 184 21.34 15.00 16.23
CA ASP A 184 20.67 15.21 17.52
C ASP A 184 19.13 15.18 17.42
N TYR A 185 18.56 15.25 16.20
CA TYR A 185 17.12 15.35 15.97
C TYR A 185 16.46 14.01 15.59
N ASP A 186 17.15 13.15 14.84
CA ASP A 186 16.72 11.79 14.47
C ASP A 186 16.45 10.86 15.67
N LYS A 187 15.71 9.77 15.41
CA LYS A 187 15.62 8.58 16.26
C LYS A 187 15.94 7.31 15.48
N ASP A 188 16.70 6.43 16.13
CA ASP A 188 16.89 5.05 15.69
C ASP A 188 15.53 4.32 15.60
N ILE A 189 15.36 3.49 14.58
CA ILE A 189 14.23 2.56 14.44
C ILE A 189 14.78 1.16 14.73
N ALA A 190 14.42 0.61 15.89
CA ALA A 190 15.00 -0.62 16.41
C ALA A 190 14.61 -1.84 15.57
N THR A 191 15.61 -2.62 15.13
CA THR A 191 15.43 -3.89 14.39
C THR A 191 15.44 -5.13 15.29
N ASP A 192 15.54 -4.95 16.60
CA ASP A 192 15.48 -6.02 17.62
C ASP A 192 14.63 -5.64 18.85
N GLY A 193 13.77 -4.63 18.73
CA GLY A 193 12.93 -4.14 19.82
C GLY A 193 11.81 -3.17 19.39
N PRO A 194 10.96 -2.74 20.34
CA PRO A 194 9.83 -1.86 20.07
C PRO A 194 10.26 -0.40 19.88
N THR A 195 9.90 0.18 18.74
CA THR A 195 9.97 1.64 18.49
C THR A 195 8.61 2.28 18.78
N THR A 196 8.57 3.39 19.51
CA THR A 196 7.32 4.12 19.79
C THR A 196 6.97 5.01 18.60
N LEU A 197 5.72 4.92 18.13
CA LEU A 197 5.21 5.79 17.07
C LEU A 197 4.18 6.78 17.62
N ILE A 198 4.20 8.00 17.08
CA ILE A 198 3.03 8.87 16.97
C ILE A 198 2.63 9.02 15.52
N TRP A 199 1.36 9.35 15.29
CA TRP A 199 0.82 9.56 13.95
C TRP A 199 -0.30 10.60 13.98
N ALA A 200 -0.51 11.27 12.85
CA ALA A 200 -1.64 12.17 12.65
C ALA A 200 -2.00 12.32 11.16
N TYR A 201 -3.23 12.76 10.90
CA TYR A 201 -3.67 13.21 9.58
C TYR A 201 -4.59 14.42 9.67
N SER A 202 -4.75 15.16 8.56
CA SER A 202 -5.73 16.23 8.41
C SER A 202 -6.20 16.39 6.97
N GLY A 203 -7.47 16.79 6.79
CA GLY A 203 -8.01 17.16 5.48
C GLY A 203 -7.58 18.57 5.05
N SER A 204 -6.27 18.82 5.01
CA SER A 204 -5.68 20.11 4.65
C SER A 204 -4.21 19.97 4.27
N ASP A 205 -3.86 20.57 3.15
CA ASP A 205 -2.51 20.71 2.61
C ASP A 205 -1.75 21.84 3.30
N SER A 206 -1.19 21.58 4.49
CA SER A 206 -0.41 22.58 5.20
C SER A 206 0.51 21.98 6.26
N PHE A 207 1.75 22.47 6.26
CA PHE A 207 2.73 22.28 7.35
C PHE A 207 2.20 22.67 8.74
N THR A 208 1.15 23.49 8.81
CA THR A 208 0.54 23.96 10.07
C THR A 208 -0.90 23.49 10.25
N ALA A 209 -1.34 22.48 9.48
CA ALA A 209 -2.67 21.91 9.60
C ALA A 209 -2.87 21.29 10.99
N GLN A 210 -3.85 21.80 11.76
CA GLN A 210 -4.25 21.14 12.99
C GLN A 210 -4.77 19.74 12.67
N HIS A 211 -4.29 18.73 13.41
CA HIS A 211 -4.61 17.33 13.16
C HIS A 211 -6.12 17.09 13.29
N SER A 212 -6.73 16.44 12.29
CA SER A 212 -8.12 15.98 12.33
C SER A 212 -8.26 14.71 13.17
N SER A 213 -7.22 13.88 13.21
CA SER A 213 -7.04 12.79 14.17
C SER A 213 -5.55 12.60 14.46
N ARG A 214 -5.24 12.02 15.61
CA ARG A 214 -3.87 11.62 16.00
C ARG A 214 -3.91 10.48 17.01
N GLY A 215 -2.80 9.76 17.13
CA GLY A 215 -2.63 8.72 18.14
C GLY A 215 -1.18 8.31 18.30
N SER A 216 -0.99 7.13 18.89
CA SER A 216 0.30 6.48 19.06
C SER A 216 0.19 4.98 18.79
N ALA A 217 1.29 4.36 18.40
CA ALA A 217 1.43 2.92 18.20
C ALA A 217 2.81 2.45 18.68
N THR A 218 3.07 1.15 18.55
CA THR A 218 4.39 0.55 18.79
C THR A 218 4.74 -0.30 17.59
N LEU A 219 5.85 0.00 16.94
CA LEU A 219 6.37 -0.74 15.80
C LEU A 219 7.38 -1.79 16.30
N GLU A 220 7.23 -3.02 15.85
CA GLU A 220 8.18 -4.12 16.00
C GLU A 220 8.40 -4.69 14.58
N ILE A 221 9.67 -4.88 14.18
CA ILE A 221 10.10 -5.31 12.84
C ILE A 221 11.04 -6.52 12.93
#